data_AF-A0A1Y3ER61-F1
#
_entry.id   AF-A0A1Y3ER61-F1
#
_cell.length_a   1.000
_cell.length_b   1.000
_cell.length_c   1.000
_cell.angle_alpha   90.00
_cell.angle_beta   90.00
_cell.angle_gamma   90.00
#
_symmetry.space_group_name_H-M   'P 1'
#
loop_
_entity.id
_entity.type
_entity.pdbx_description
1 polymer ?
#
loop_
_entity_poly.entity_id
_entity_poly.type
_entity_poly.pdbx_seq_one_letter_code
_entity_poly.pdbx_strand_id
1 'polypeptide(L)'
;MDDVELGKLELSPATLLITGVESHKDYEEVRVDTAFGKVSVYVVGDGKKPAIVTFHDLGLSANPCFQSFFHFSEMSVISEKFCVYHINAPGQEEDAEPLPEKL
;
A
#
# COMPACT_ATOMS: atom_id res chain seq x y z
N MET A 1 36.75 -3.12 21.37
CA MET A 1 35.74 -3.36 20.32
C MET A 1 34.44 -3.37 21.08
N ASP A 2 33.73 -2.26 21.02
CA ASP A 2 32.45 -2.12 21.71
C ASP A 2 31.44 -3.02 21.00
N ASP A 3 30.88 -3.97 21.74
CA ASP A 3 29.81 -4.83 21.27
C ASP A 3 28.58 -3.95 21.00
N VAL A 4 28.23 -3.77 19.73
CA VAL A 4 26.97 -3.15 19.33
C VAL A 4 25.86 -4.13 19.67
N GLU A 5 25.20 -3.89 20.79
CA GLU A 5 24.00 -4.62 21.18
C GLU A 5 22.89 -4.26 20.19
N LEU A 6 22.57 -5.17 19.26
CA LEU A 6 21.37 -5.07 18.44
C LEU A 6 20.17 -5.14 19.39
N GLY A 7 19.61 -3.97 19.70
CA GLY A 7 18.37 -3.87 20.46
C GLY A 7 17.33 -4.80 19.85
N LYS A 8 16.73 -5.65 20.70
CA LYS A 8 15.61 -6.51 20.30
C LYS A 8 14.49 -5.63 19.79
N LEU A 9 14.32 -5.58 18.47
CA LEU A 9 13.14 -4.98 17.86
C LEU A 9 12.00 -5.98 18.04
N GLU A 10 11.26 -5.86 19.13
CA GLU A 10 9.99 -6.58 19.27
C GLU A 10 8.99 -5.95 18.30
N LEU A 11 8.97 -6.50 17.08
CA LEU A 11 7.96 -6.20 16.08
C LEU A 11 6.64 -6.80 16.56
N SER A 12 5.93 -6.05 17.41
CA SER A 12 4.53 -6.35 17.64
C SER A 12 3.77 -6.11 16.34
N PRO A 13 2.85 -6.99 15.91
CA PRO A 13 2.00 -6.74 14.75
C PRO A 13 1.26 -5.40 14.86
N ALA A 14 0.98 -4.96 16.08
CA ALA A 14 0.36 -3.67 16.37
C ALA A 14 1.25 -2.48 15.98
N THR A 15 2.58 -2.58 16.03
CA THR A 15 3.47 -1.48 15.63
C THR A 15 3.44 -1.23 14.11
N LEU A 16 3.18 -2.27 13.30
CA LEU A 16 2.91 -2.13 11.86
C LEU A 16 1.51 -1.56 11.59
N LEU A 17 0.60 -1.60 12.57
CA LEU A 17 -0.79 -1.19 12.44
C LEU A 17 -1.10 0.20 13.03
N ILE A 18 -0.15 0.86 13.69
CA ILE A 18 -0.35 2.22 14.20
C ILE A 18 0.08 3.23 13.13
N THR A 19 -0.82 3.46 12.17
CA THR A 19 -1.18 4.83 11.79
C THR A 19 -2.69 4.89 11.56
N GLY A 20 -3.46 4.69 12.63
CA GLY A 20 -4.86 5.13 12.73
C GLY A 20 -4.97 6.66 12.83
N VAL A 21 -4.16 7.38 12.06
CA VAL A 21 -4.41 8.78 11.75
C VAL A 21 -5.24 8.71 10.48
N GLU A 22 -6.48 9.17 10.52
CA GLU A 22 -7.29 9.38 9.32
C GLU A 22 -6.47 10.24 8.34
N SER A 23 -5.72 9.58 7.46
CA SER A 23 -5.05 10.27 6.37
C SER A 23 -6.18 10.81 5.52
N HIS A 24 -6.21 12.13 5.32
CA HIS A 24 -6.90 12.68 4.17
C HIS A 24 -6.59 11.77 2.97
N LYS A 25 -7.62 11.19 2.34
CA LYS A 25 -7.43 10.27 1.22
C LYS A 25 -6.81 11.08 0.08
N ASP A 26 -5.49 11.06 0.00
CA ASP A 26 -4.70 11.65 -1.09
C ASP A 26 -4.63 10.69 -2.30
N TYR A 27 -5.60 9.78 -2.40
CA TYR A 27 -5.72 8.79 -3.46
C TYR A 27 -7.16 8.71 -3.99
N GLU A 28 -7.29 8.44 -5.28
CA GLU A 28 -8.53 8.01 -5.91
C GLU A 28 -8.58 6.47 -5.92
N GLU A 29 -9.63 5.87 -5.40
CA GLU A 29 -9.84 4.42 -5.53
C GLU A 29 -10.60 4.12 -6.81
N VAL A 30 -10.02 3.24 -7.64
CA VAL A 30 -10.61 2.77 -8.90
C VAL A 30 -10.70 1.25 -8.89
N ARG A 31 -11.87 0.71 -9.29
CA ARG A 31 -12.05 -0.73 -9.53
C ARG A 31 -11.83 -1.06 -11.00
N VAL A 32 -10.77 -1.79 -11.28
CA VAL A 32 -10.37 -2.18 -12.64
C VAL A 32 -10.94 -3.57 -12.96
N ASP A 33 -11.65 -3.70 -14.07
CA ASP A 33 -12.10 -5.00 -14.60
C ASP A 33 -10.93 -5.76 -15.22
N THR A 34 -10.75 -7.01 -14.82
CA THR A 34 -9.77 -7.94 -15.40
C THR A 34 -10.46 -9.22 -15.87
N ALA A 35 -9.73 -10.08 -16.59
CA ALA A 35 -10.24 -11.39 -16.99
C ALA A 35 -10.55 -12.33 -15.78
N PHE A 36 -10.04 -12.01 -14.60
CA PHE A 36 -10.15 -12.83 -13.38
C PHE A 36 -10.93 -12.14 -12.26
N GLY A 37 -11.73 -11.13 -12.59
CA GLY A 37 -12.51 -10.35 -11.62
C GLY A 37 -12.01 -8.92 -11.49
N LYS A 38 -12.66 -8.16 -10.60
CA LYS A 38 -12.32 -6.76 -10.33
C LYS A 38 -11.14 -6.68 -9.35
N VAL A 39 -10.31 -5.68 -9.55
CA VAL A 39 -9.15 -5.37 -8.69
C VAL A 39 -9.28 -3.92 -8.21
N SER A 40 -9.15 -3.68 -6.90
CA SER A 40 -9.08 -2.33 -6.34
C SER A 40 -7.67 -1.76 -6.51
N VAL A 41 -7.59 -0.53 -7.02
CA VAL A 41 -6.35 0.20 -7.26
C VAL A 41 -6.47 1.59 -6.66
N TYR A 42 -5.52 1.97 -5.80
CA TYR A 42 -5.40 3.33 -5.31
C TYR A 42 -4.46 4.12 -6.22
N VAL A 43 -4.97 5.21 -6.77
CA VAL A 43 -4.26 6.09 -7.71
C VAL A 43 -3.84 7.36 -7.00
N VAL A 44 -2.53 7.63 -6.99
CA VAL A 44 -1.94 8.81 -6.39
C VAL A 44 -1.21 9.61 -7.47
N GLY A 45 -1.54 10.90 -7.58
CA GLY A 45 -0.93 11.83 -8.54
C GLY A 45 -1.64 11.93 -9.89
N ASP A 46 -0.93 12.41 -10.91
CA ASP A 46 -1.49 12.72 -12.23
C ASP A 46 -1.28 11.57 -13.21
N GLY A 47 -2.37 10.90 -13.63
CA GLY A 47 -2.35 9.77 -14.56
C GLY A 47 -1.73 10.04 -15.94
N LYS A 48 -1.41 11.29 -16.29
CA LYS A 48 -0.64 11.64 -17.49
C LYS A 48 0.87 11.46 -17.33
N LYS A 49 1.36 11.33 -16.10
CA LYS A 49 2.79 11.11 -15.78
C LYS A 49 3.15 9.63 -15.93
N PRO A 50 4.45 9.30 -16.07
CA PRO A 50 4.90 7.90 -16.09
C PRO A 50 4.43 7.13 -14.84
N ALA A 51 4.09 5.86 -15.04
CA ALA A 51 3.50 5.03 -13.99
C ALA A 51 4.57 4.34 -13.12
N ILE A 52 4.35 4.33 -11.81
CA ILE A 52 4.91 3.37 -10.87
C ILE A 52 3.77 2.46 -10.43
N VAL A 53 3.95 1.15 -10.55
CA VAL A 53 2.97 0.16 -10.09
C VAL A 53 3.54 -0.56 -8.90
N THR A 54 2.75 -0.68 -7.83
CA THR A 54 3.13 -1.46 -6.65
C THR A 54 2.14 -2.59 -6.43
N PHE A 55 2.65 -3.72 -5.95
CA PHE A 55 1.87 -4.88 -5.57
C PHE A 55 2.40 -5.39 -4.23
N HIS A 56 1.54 -5.48 -3.22
CA HIS A 56 1.96 -5.74 -1.84
C HIS A 56 2.27 -7.23 -1.58
N ASP A 57 2.92 -7.50 -0.45
CA ASP A 57 3.18 -8.88 0.01
C ASP A 57 1.95 -9.47 0.73
N LEU A 58 2.01 -10.77 1.02
CA LEU A 58 0.98 -11.53 1.72
C LEU A 58 0.72 -10.99 3.14
N GLY A 59 -0.56 -10.94 3.54
CA GLY A 59 -0.97 -10.46 4.86
C GLY A 59 -0.94 -8.95 5.03
N LEU A 60 -0.69 -8.21 3.94
CA LEU A 60 -0.78 -6.75 3.88
C LEU A 60 -1.80 -6.33 2.81
N SER A 61 -2.02 -5.03 2.69
CA SER A 61 -2.72 -4.38 1.58
C SER A 61 -1.89 -3.21 1.04
N ALA A 62 -2.35 -2.55 -0.02
CA ALA A 62 -1.64 -1.45 -0.67
C ALA A 62 -1.13 -0.39 0.32
N ASN A 63 -1.99 0.08 1.23
CA ASN A 63 -1.66 1.15 2.18
C ASN A 63 -0.59 0.72 3.21
N PRO A 64 -0.80 -0.28 4.08
CA PRO A 64 0.20 -0.68 5.08
C PRO A 64 1.53 -1.18 4.47
N CYS A 65 1.54 -1.63 3.20
CA CYS A 65 2.78 -2.07 2.55
C CYS A 65 3.65 -0.91 2.04
N PHE A 66 3.05 0.19 1.56
CA PHE A 66 3.80 1.22 0.82
C PHE A 66 3.69 2.63 1.39
N GLN A 67 2.71 2.90 2.26
CA GLN A 67 2.45 4.23 2.79
C GLN A 67 3.70 4.87 3.41
N SER A 68 4.39 4.15 4.30
CA SER A 68 5.59 4.67 4.96
C SER A 68 6.73 4.96 4.00
N PHE A 69 6.85 4.19 2.91
CA PHE A 69 7.87 4.40 1.89
C PHE A 69 7.58 5.69 1.10
N PHE A 70 6.36 5.88 0.60
CA PHE A 70 6.02 7.06 -0.21
C PHE A 70 5.85 8.36 0.59
N HIS A 71 5.59 8.28 1.91
CA HIS A 71 5.56 9.45 2.80
C HIS A 71 6.93 9.84 3.35
N PHE A 72 7.98 9.07 3.06
CA PHE A 72 9.33 9.49 3.41
C PHE A 72 9.72 10.74 2.63
N SER A 73 10.34 11.73 3.29
CA SER A 73 10.56 13.06 2.70
C SER A 73 11.32 13.02 1.38
N GLU A 74 12.28 12.11 1.26
CA GLU A 74 13.11 11.89 0.08
C GLU A 74 12.32 11.32 -1.10
N MET A 75 11.19 10.66 -0.84
CA MET A 75 10.30 10.11 -1.85
C MET A 75 9.33 11.14 -2.43
N SER A 76 9.21 12.33 -1.84
CA SER A 76 8.40 13.43 -2.38
C SER A 76 8.71 13.73 -3.86
N VAL A 77 9.99 13.70 -4.24
CA VAL A 77 10.44 13.94 -5.63
C VAL A 77 9.93 12.88 -6.60
N ILE A 78 9.77 11.64 -6.14
CA ILE A 78 9.19 10.55 -6.93
C ILE A 78 7.68 10.77 -7.05
N SER A 79 7.00 11.06 -5.95
CA SER A 79 5.56 11.35 -5.93
C SER A 79 5.18 12.55 -6.81
N GLU A 80 6.07 13.52 -7.00
CA GLU A 80 5.87 14.65 -7.92
C GLU A 80 6.05 14.28 -9.41
N LYS A 81 6.89 13.30 -9.73
CA LYS A 81 7.29 13.00 -11.13
C LYS A 81 6.52 11.85 -11.75
N PHE A 82 5.90 11.00 -10.92
CA PHE A 82 5.22 9.79 -11.36
C PHE A 82 3.75 9.80 -10.91
N CYS A 83 2.94 9.01 -11.59
CA CYS A 83 1.66 8.56 -11.06
C CYS A 83 1.85 7.19 -10.43
N VAL A 84 1.36 7.00 -9.21
CA VAL A 84 1.52 5.74 -8.49
C VAL A 84 0.19 5.00 -8.45
N TYR A 85 0.22 3.73 -8.88
CA TYR A 85 -0.92 2.82 -8.88
C TYR A 85 -0.65 1.71 -7.87
N HIS A 86 -1.26 1.81 -6.70
CA HIS A 86 -1.15 0.78 -5.68
C HIS A 86 -2.25 -0.26 -5.87
N ILE A 87 -1.88 -1.43 -6.36
CA ILE A 87 -2.79 -2.54 -6.60
C ILE A 87 -3.01 -3.29 -5.27
N ASN A 88 -4.27 -3.48 -4.89
CA ASN A 88 -4.64 -4.47 -3.89
C ASN A 88 -4.84 -5.83 -4.56
N ALA A 89 -4.24 -6.88 -3.99
CA ALA A 89 -4.57 -8.24 -4.37
C ALA A 89 -6.07 -8.48 -4.11
N PRO A 90 -6.76 -9.32 -4.92
CA PRO A 90 -8.20 -9.54 -4.77
C PRO A 90 -8.57 -9.99 -3.35
N GLY A 91 -9.51 -9.27 -2.71
CA GLY A 91 -9.98 -9.58 -1.37
C GLY A 91 -9.03 -9.13 -0.26
N GLN A 92 -8.04 -8.29 -0.56
CA GLN A 92 -7.12 -7.71 0.42
C GLN A 92 -7.29 -6.18 0.55
N GLU A 93 -8.16 -5.57 -0.25
CA GLU A 93 -8.57 -4.19 -0.07
C GLU A 93 -9.31 -3.98 1.26
N GLU A 94 -9.35 -2.73 1.71
CA GLU A 94 -10.09 -2.35 2.92
C GLU A 94 -11.58 -2.68 2.73
N ASP A 95 -12.20 -3.24 3.78
CA ASP A 95 -13.60 -3.68 3.78
C ASP A 95 -13.94 -4.72 2.68
N ALA A 96 -12.96 -5.49 2.21
CA ALA A 96 -13.20 -6.58 1.27
C ALA A 96 -14.17 -7.63 1.86
N GLU A 97 -15.20 -7.97 1.09
CA GLU A 97 -16.08 -9.09 1.41
C GLU A 97 -15.32 -10.43 1.28
N PRO A 98 -15.62 -11.44 2.12
CA PRO A 98 -15.05 -12.76 1.98
C PRO A 98 -15.30 -13.32 0.57
N LEU A 99 -14.25 -13.91 -0.02
CA LEU A 99 -14.39 -14.60 -1.30
C LEU A 99 -15.37 -15.78 -1.16
N PRO A 100 -16.13 -16.11 -2.22
CA PRO A 100 -17.04 -17.25 -2.20
C PRO A 100 -16.30 -18.55 -1.84
N GLU A 101 -16.91 -19.39 -1.01
CA GLU A 101 -16.32 -20.69 -0.62
C GLU A 101 -16.15 -21.68 -1.79
N LYS A 102 -16.74 -21.37 -2.96
CA LYS A 102 -16.64 -22.17 -4.18
C LYS A 102 -16.27 -21.28 -5.35
N LEU A 103 -15.12 -21.58 -5.97
CA LEU A 103 -14.70 -21.07 -7.26
C LEU A 103 -15.43 -21.80 -8.40
#